data_AF-A0A2I0K361-F1
#
_entry.id   AF-A0A2I0K361-F1
#
_cell.length_a   1.000
_cell.length_b   1.000
_cell.length_c   1.000
_cell.angle_alpha   90.00
_cell.angle_beta   90.00
_cell.angle_gamma   90.00
#
_symmetry.space_group_name_H-M   'P 1'
#
loop_
_entity.id
_entity.type
_entity.pdbx_description
1 polymer ?
#
loop_
_entity_poly.entity_id
_entity_poly.type
_entity_poly.pdbx_seq_one_letter_code
_entity_poly.pdbx_strand_id
1 'polypeptide(L)'
;MTQCQGDPQALAEQCGPYVQRDGPKTDPSQGCCDAIKAADIACICQNIPGDVEQMLDMENLVYVAGFCGKPLDHGSHCGSYTVP
;
A
#
# COMPACT_ATOMS: atom_id res chain seq x y z
N MET A 1 12.85 -9.42 14.47
CA MET A 1 11.67 -8.61 14.11
C MET A 1 12.05 -7.88 12.84
N THR A 2 11.47 -8.25 11.71
CA THR A 2 11.85 -7.66 10.41
C THR A 2 11.19 -6.30 10.32
N GLN A 3 11.94 -5.23 10.59
CA GLN A 3 11.47 -3.87 10.33
C GLN A 3 11.56 -3.65 8.82
N CYS A 4 10.39 -3.61 8.16
CA CYS A 4 10.32 -3.19 6.78
C CYS A 4 10.83 -1.75 6.65
N GLN A 5 11.55 -1.46 5.57
CA GLN A 5 12.00 -0.11 5.31
C GLN A 5 10.80 0.74 4.91
N GLY A 6 10.59 1.87 5.58
CA GLY A 6 9.49 2.77 5.30
C GLY A 6 9.01 3.49 6.55
N ASP A 7 8.33 4.60 6.33
CA ASP A 7 7.65 5.34 7.39
C ASP A 7 6.15 5.03 7.31
N PRO A 8 5.62 4.16 8.19
CA PRO A 8 4.21 3.78 8.17
C PRO A 8 3.30 4.98 8.46
N GLN A 9 3.77 5.97 9.22
CA GLN A 9 3.01 7.19 9.48
C GLN A 9 2.96 8.04 8.21
N ALA A 10 4.09 8.25 7.52
CA ALA A 10 4.10 8.99 6.27
C ALA A 10 3.25 8.31 5.18
N LEU A 11 3.27 6.97 5.10
CA LEU A 11 2.40 6.23 4.18
C LEU A 11 0.92 6.42 4.52
N ALA A 12 0.54 6.31 5.79
CA ALA A 12 -0.85 6.52 6.21
C ALA A 12 -1.33 7.95 5.95
N GLU A 13 -0.49 8.96 6.22
CA GLU A 13 -0.83 10.37 6.01
C GLU A 13 -0.90 10.73 4.52
N GLN A 14 0.05 10.27 3.71
CA GLN A 14 0.15 10.63 2.30
C GLN A 14 -0.76 9.79 1.40
N CYS A 15 -0.84 8.48 1.67
CA CYS A 15 -1.56 7.53 0.82
C CYS A 15 -2.94 7.16 1.36
N GLY A 16 -3.19 7.32 2.67
CA GLY A 16 -4.44 6.90 3.32
C GLY A 16 -5.73 7.28 2.57
N PRO A 17 -5.91 8.53 2.11
CA PRO A 17 -7.11 8.93 1.37
C PRO A 17 -7.32 8.18 0.04
N TYR A 18 -6.25 7.66 -0.56
CA TYR A 18 -6.27 6.97 -1.85
C TYR A 18 -6.46 5.46 -1.71
N VAL A 19 -6.14 4.90 -0.54
CA VAL A 19 -6.20 3.45 -0.26
C VAL A 19 -7.24 3.10 0.81
N GLN A 20 -8.03 4.07 1.26
CA GLN A 20 -9.10 3.85 2.23
C GLN A 20 -10.16 2.91 1.66
N ARG A 21 -10.68 2.01 2.50
CA ARG A 21 -11.81 1.13 2.17
C ARG A 21 -13.00 1.92 1.62
N ASP A 22 -13.61 1.42 0.54
CA ASP A 22 -14.76 2.03 -0.15
C ASP A 22 -14.49 3.45 -0.71
N GLY A 23 -13.23 3.86 -0.78
CA GLY A 23 -12.79 5.11 -1.39
C GLY A 23 -12.78 5.04 -2.93
N PRO A 24 -12.94 6.17 -3.62
CA PRO A 24 -12.86 6.20 -5.07
C PRO A 24 -11.43 5.92 -5.53
N LYS A 25 -11.30 5.07 -6.56
CA LYS A 25 -10.03 4.86 -7.25
C LYS A 25 -9.59 6.16 -7.93
N THR A 26 -8.59 6.80 -7.34
CA THR A 26 -8.09 8.11 -7.77
C THR A 26 -6.58 8.10 -7.85
N ASP A 27 -6.02 8.96 -8.71
CA ASP A 27 -4.58 9.04 -8.89
C ASP A 27 -3.92 9.57 -7.61
N PRO A 28 -2.87 8.90 -7.10
CA PRO A 28 -2.18 9.32 -5.90
C PRO A 28 -1.44 10.65 -6.10
N SER A 29 -1.24 11.38 -4.99
CA SER A 29 -0.39 12.56 -4.99
C SER A 29 1.08 12.20 -5.19
N GLN A 30 1.88 13.18 -5.61
CA GLN A 30 3.34 13.02 -5.67
C GLN A 30 3.91 12.60 -4.31
N GLY A 31 3.41 13.17 -3.20
CA GLY A 31 3.83 12.82 -1.84
C GLY A 31 3.56 11.36 -1.49
N CYS A 32 2.41 10.81 -1.89
CA CYS A 32 2.14 9.39 -1.73
C CYS A 32 3.10 8.52 -2.54
N CYS A 33 3.37 8.89 -3.80
CA CYS A 33 4.32 8.13 -4.62
C CYS A 33 5.76 8.20 -4.09
N ASP A 34 6.19 9.32 -3.54
CA ASP A 34 7.51 9.44 -2.94
C ASP A 34 7.63 8.57 -1.68
N ALA A 35 6.59 8.53 -0.85
CA ALA A 35 6.51 7.63 0.30
C ALA A 35 6.55 6.15 -0.11
N ILE A 36 5.78 5.77 -1.14
CA ILE A 36 5.78 4.40 -1.70
C ILE A 36 7.14 4.01 -2.27
N LYS A 37 7.82 4.93 -2.95
CA LYS A 37 9.15 4.68 -3.52
C LYS A 37 10.20 4.49 -2.43
N ALA A 38 10.11 5.28 -1.36
CA ALA A 38 11.00 5.19 -0.20
C ALA A 38 10.74 3.95 0.67
N ALA A 39 9.52 3.40 0.62
CA ALA A 39 9.15 2.22 1.38
C ALA A 39 9.36 0.90 0.62
N ASP A 40 9.48 -0.17 1.38
CA ASP A 40 9.43 -1.56 0.94
C ASP A 40 8.00 -2.08 1.08
N ILE A 41 7.16 -1.74 0.09
CA ILE A 41 5.75 -2.11 0.05
C ILE A 41 5.57 -3.63 0.07
N ALA A 42 6.47 -4.38 -0.57
CA ALA A 42 6.41 -5.85 -0.56
C ALA A 42 6.61 -6.40 0.87
N CYS A 43 7.60 -5.91 1.61
CA CYS A 43 7.79 -6.29 3.01
C CYS A 43 6.60 -5.87 3.89
N ILE A 44 6.11 -4.62 3.72
CA ILE A 44 4.97 -4.11 4.50
C ILE A 44 3.74 -4.98 4.25
N CYS A 45 3.47 -5.33 3.00
CA CYS A 45 2.39 -6.23 2.61
C CYS A 45 2.49 -7.60 3.29
N GLN A 46 3.68 -8.18 3.43
CA GLN A 46 3.85 -9.47 4.10
C GLN A 46 3.62 -9.40 5.63
N ASN A 47 3.72 -8.21 6.21
CA ASN A 47 3.65 -7.99 7.66
C ASN A 47 2.48 -7.08 8.07
N ILE A 48 1.55 -6.80 7.15
CA ILE A 48 0.46 -5.86 7.41
C ILE A 48 -0.46 -6.46 8.48
N PRO A 49 -0.76 -5.72 9.56
CA PRO A 49 -1.73 -6.16 10.56
C PRO A 49 -3.13 -6.31 9.94
N GLY A 50 -3.87 -7.35 10.35
CA GLY A 50 -5.19 -7.63 9.77
C GLY A 50 -6.25 -6.56 10.04
N ASP A 51 -6.13 -5.83 11.15
CA ASP A 51 -6.96 -4.66 11.46
C ASP A 51 -6.67 -3.50 10.50
N VAL A 52 -5.41 -3.28 10.13
CA VAL A 52 -5.02 -2.31 9.11
C VAL A 52 -5.51 -2.76 7.73
N GLU A 53 -5.29 -4.02 7.35
CA GLU A 53 -5.76 -4.58 6.08
C GLU A 53 -7.27 -4.38 5.89
N GLN A 54 -8.07 -4.59 6.94
CA GLN A 54 -9.52 -4.40 6.87
C GLN A 54 -9.95 -2.94 6.62
N MET A 55 -9.12 -1.96 6.98
CA MET A 55 -9.38 -0.53 6.76
C MET A 55 -8.97 -0.06 5.35
N LEU A 56 -8.28 -0.90 4.58
CA LEU A 56 -7.76 -0.55 3.27
C LEU A 56 -8.59 -1.20 2.15
N ASP A 57 -8.67 -0.50 1.03
CA ASP A 57 -9.11 -1.06 -0.24
C ASP A 57 -7.88 -1.62 -0.97
N MET A 58 -7.80 -2.95 -1.06
CA MET A 58 -6.62 -3.62 -1.60
C MET A 58 -6.47 -3.44 -3.11
N GLU A 59 -7.58 -3.25 -3.84
CA GLU A 59 -7.52 -2.97 -5.27
C GLU A 59 -6.96 -1.57 -5.53
N ASN A 60 -7.37 -0.59 -4.70
CA ASN A 60 -6.80 0.76 -4.73
C ASN A 60 -5.34 0.75 -4.30
N LEU A 61 -4.95 -0.05 -3.30
CA LEU A 61 -3.55 -0.19 -2.90
C LEU A 61 -2.69 -0.72 -4.05
N VAL A 62 -3.12 -1.79 -4.73
CA VAL A 62 -2.43 -2.34 -5.91
C VAL A 62 -2.35 -1.29 -7.02
N TYR A 63 -3.43 -0.55 -7.26
CA TYR A 63 -3.45 0.54 -8.24
C TYR A 63 -2.44 1.63 -7.92
N VAL A 64 -2.47 2.16 -6.69
CA VAL A 64 -1.59 3.24 -6.24
C VAL A 64 -0.13 2.80 -6.30
N ALA A 65 0.18 1.58 -5.84
CA ALA A 65 1.54 1.03 -5.89
C ALA A 65 2.05 0.91 -7.34
N GLY A 66 1.22 0.39 -8.25
CA GLY A 66 1.52 0.33 -9.68
C GLY A 66 1.69 1.70 -10.34
N PHE A 67 0.79 2.64 -10.05
CA PHE A 67 0.84 4.01 -10.55
C PHE A 67 2.13 4.71 -10.13
N CYS A 68 2.57 4.51 -8.89
CA CYS A 68 3.79 5.10 -8.36
C CYS A 68 5.08 4.39 -8.81
N GLY A 69 4.99 3.35 -9.65
CA GLY A 69 6.14 2.63 -10.21
C GLY A 69 6.74 1.57 -9.28
N LYS A 70 5.99 1.13 -8.27
CA LYS A 70 6.32 0.00 -7.38
C LYS A 70 5.17 -1.02 -7.40
N PRO A 71 4.86 -1.62 -8.57
CA PRO A 71 3.79 -2.61 -8.64
C PRO A 71 4.09 -3.80 -7.73
N LEU A 72 3.05 -4.33 -7.11
CA LEU A 72 3.13 -5.62 -6.43
C LEU A 72 3.15 -6.74 -7.48
N ASP A 73 3.90 -7.80 -7.21
CA ASP A 73 3.97 -8.94 -8.12
C ASP A 73 2.61 -9.66 -8.20
N HIS A 74 2.20 -10.05 -9.41
CA HIS A 74 1.02 -10.88 -9.61
C HIS A 74 1.11 -12.17 -8.79
N GLY A 75 0.05 -12.50 -8.05
CA GLY A 75 0.01 -13.67 -7.18
C GLY A 75 0.77 -13.52 -5.85
N SER A 76 1.37 -12.36 -5.58
CA SER A 76 1.92 -12.06 -4.26
C SER A 76 0.82 -11.81 -3.22
N HIS A 77 1.17 -12.00 -1.94
CA HIS A 77 0.25 -11.75 -0.83
C HIS A 77 0.54 -10.42 -0.16
N CYS A 78 -0.52 -9.66 0.11
CA CYS A 78 -0.50 -8.47 0.96
C CYS A 78 -1.51 -8.69 2.09
N GLY A 79 -1.02 -9.16 3.23
CA GLY A 79 -1.86 -9.70 4.29
C GLY A 79 -2.57 -10.97 3.83
N SER A 80 -3.89 -11.00 3.96
CA SER A 80 -4.75 -12.06 3.44
C SER A 80 -5.14 -11.88 1.96
N TYR A 81 -4.95 -10.68 1.40
CA TYR A 81 -5.24 -10.39 0.01
C TYR A 81 -4.19 -10.97 -0.94
N THR A 82 -4.64 -11.53 -2.06
CA THR A 82 -3.78 -12.03 -3.14
C THR A 82 -3.91 -11.08 -4.33
N VAL A 83 -2.77 -10.55 -4.78
CA VAL A 83 -2.73 -9.63 -5.93
C VAL A 83 -3.17 -10.38 -7.19
N PRO A 84 -4.27 -9.96 -7.84
CA PRO A 84 -4.81 -10.63 -9.03
C PRO A 84 -3.89 -10.43 -10.22
#